data_AF-A0A5B9DGJ1-F1
#
_entry.id   AF-A0A5B9DGJ1-F1
#
_cell.length_a   1.000
_cell.length_b   1.000
_cell.length_c   1.000
_cell.angle_alpha   90.00
_cell.angle_beta   90.00
_cell.angle_gamma   90.00
#
_symmetry.space_group_name_H-M   'P 1'
#
loop_
_entity.id
_entity.type
_entity.pdbx_description
1 polymer ?
#
loop_
_entity_poly.entity_id
_entity_poly.type
_entity_poly.pdbx_seq_one_letter_code
_entity_poly.pdbx_strand_id
1 'polypeptide(L)'
;MTTKNSDIKEKMDKIGGIDKIIHSTGRLKIISLLYGIEEADFVFIRGQTGLTWGNLSVQATKLEESGYIKIEKKYKRKKPLTIASLTKEGRLAFEKYRKQMQDVLNQD
;
A
#
# COMPACT_ATOMS: atom_id res chain seq x y z
N MET A 1 -12.75 -5.20 38.18
CA MET A 1 -11.47 -5.06 37.43
C MET A 1 -11.43 -5.88 36.13
N THR A 2 -12.55 -6.45 35.67
CA THR A 2 -12.58 -7.40 34.54
C THR A 2 -12.81 -6.75 33.16
N THR A 3 -13.32 -5.52 33.11
CA THR A 3 -13.72 -4.84 31.86
C THR A 3 -12.55 -4.35 31.01
N LYS A 4 -11.39 -3.99 31.60
CA LYS A 4 -10.23 -3.52 30.82
C LYS A 4 -9.53 -4.62 30.01
N ASN A 5 -9.66 -5.89 30.41
CA ASN A 5 -8.95 -6.99 29.73
C ASN A 5 -9.62 -7.43 28.43
N SER A 6 -10.96 -7.31 28.32
CA SER A 6 -11.68 -7.59 27.07
C SER A 6 -11.30 -6.59 25.98
N ASP A 7 -11.25 -5.31 26.34
CA ASP A 7 -11.05 -4.21 25.39
C ASP A 7 -9.63 -4.22 24.83
N ILE A 8 -8.65 -4.57 25.68
CA ILE A 8 -7.25 -4.76 25.26
C ILE A 8 -7.14 -5.95 24.28
N LYS A 9 -7.80 -7.07 24.57
CA LYS A 9 -7.76 -8.25 23.72
C LYS A 9 -8.38 -7.97 22.36
N GLU A 10 -9.55 -7.33 22.32
CA GLU A 10 -10.21 -6.92 21.08
C GLU A 10 -9.32 -5.99 20.23
N LYS A 11 -8.63 -5.04 20.88
CA LYS A 11 -7.68 -4.16 20.19
C LYS A 11 -6.50 -4.93 19.60
N MET A 12 -5.93 -5.90 20.32
CA MET A 12 -4.84 -6.73 19.81
C MET A 12 -5.30 -7.60 18.63
N ASP A 13 -6.50 -8.14 18.67
CA ASP A 13 -7.09 -8.91 17.56
C ASP A 13 -7.30 -8.03 16.31
N LYS A 14 -7.77 -6.79 16.48
CA LYS A 14 -7.89 -5.81 15.39
C LYS A 14 -6.54 -5.48 14.75
N ILE A 15 -5.48 -5.29 15.55
CA ILE A 15 -4.11 -5.08 15.05
C ILE A 15 -3.64 -6.31 14.26
N GLY A 16 -3.93 -7.52 14.76
CA GLY A 16 -3.60 -8.78 14.07
C GLY A 16 -4.25 -8.92 12.69
N GLY A 17 -5.42 -8.29 12.49
CA GLY A 17 -6.15 -8.29 11.23
C GLY A 17 -5.67 -7.27 10.18
N ILE A 18 -4.71 -6.40 10.52
CA ILE A 18 -4.17 -5.40 9.58
C ILE A 18 -3.51 -6.11 8.39
N ASP A 19 -3.78 -5.60 7.19
CA ASP A 19 -3.12 -6.05 5.96
C ASP A 19 -1.59 -5.83 6.04
N LYS A 20 -0.84 -6.92 6.24
CA LYS A 20 0.62 -6.90 6.37
C LYS A 20 1.33 -6.60 5.05
N ILE A 21 0.68 -6.82 3.91
CA ILE A 21 1.21 -6.40 2.62
C ILE A 21 1.16 -4.87 2.57
N ILE A 22 0.07 -4.22 2.94
CA ILE A 22 0.04 -2.75 2.91
C ILE A 22 0.85 -2.13 4.06
N HIS A 23 0.87 -2.75 5.25
CA HIS A 23 1.53 -2.26 6.46
C HIS A 23 3.07 -2.37 6.43
N SER A 24 3.68 -1.74 5.44
CA SER A 24 5.11 -1.51 5.33
C SER A 24 5.33 -0.14 4.71
N THR A 25 6.26 0.66 5.25
CA THR A 25 6.48 2.05 4.84
C THR A 25 6.61 2.23 3.33
N GLY A 26 7.38 1.37 2.66
CA GLY A 26 7.60 1.50 1.22
C GLY A 26 6.36 1.17 0.38
N ARG A 27 5.63 0.10 0.73
CA ARG A 27 4.40 -0.28 0.03
C ARG A 27 3.27 0.69 0.31
N LEU A 28 3.15 1.16 1.56
CA LEU A 28 2.19 2.19 1.94
C LEU A 28 2.42 3.50 1.16
N LYS A 29 3.68 3.94 1.00
CA LYS A 29 4.01 5.11 0.17
C LYS A 29 3.55 4.94 -1.28
N ILE A 30 3.84 3.79 -1.90
CA ILE A 30 3.47 3.52 -3.30
C ILE A 30 1.95 3.46 -3.45
N ILE A 31 1.26 2.67 -2.63
CA ILE A 31 -0.19 2.47 -2.75
C ILE A 31 -0.97 3.75 -2.45
N SER A 32 -0.52 4.55 -1.48
CA SER A 32 -1.14 5.84 -1.14
C SER A 32 -1.00 6.84 -2.28
N LEU A 33 0.17 6.88 -2.94
CA LEU A 33 0.38 7.72 -4.12
C LEU A 33 -0.55 7.29 -5.26
N LEU A 34 -0.56 6.00 -5.61
CA LEU A 34 -1.35 5.46 -6.71
C LEU A 34 -2.87 5.52 -6.45
N TYR A 35 -3.30 5.63 -5.19
CA TYR A 35 -4.72 5.79 -4.87
C TYR A 35 -5.30 7.12 -5.38
N GLY A 36 -4.49 8.19 -5.37
CA GLY A 36 -4.90 9.52 -5.80
C GLY A 36 -4.79 9.79 -7.31
N ILE A 37 -4.27 8.85 -8.09
CA ILE A 37 -4.03 9.01 -9.53
C ILE A 37 -4.46 7.73 -10.30
N GLU A 38 -4.47 7.79 -11.63
CA GLU A 38 -4.82 6.64 -12.47
C GLU A 38 -3.63 5.68 -12.64
N GLU A 39 -2.49 6.20 -13.12
CA GLU A 39 -1.24 5.48 -13.27
C GLU A 39 -0.05 6.44 -13.11
N ALA A 40 1.12 5.90 -12.80
CA ALA A 40 2.37 6.67 -12.78
C ALA A 40 3.56 5.83 -13.24
N ASP A 41 4.54 6.48 -13.86
CA ASP A 41 5.82 5.84 -14.13
C ASP A 41 6.72 5.77 -12.89
N PHE A 42 7.66 4.83 -12.92
CA PHE A 42 8.55 4.62 -11.78
C PHE A 42 9.47 5.81 -11.47
N VAL A 43 9.78 6.68 -12.45
CA VAL A 43 10.57 7.90 -12.19
C VAL A 43 9.75 8.84 -11.32
N PHE A 44 8.47 9.04 -11.66
CA PHE A 44 7.54 9.84 -10.88
C PHE A 44 7.33 9.24 -9.48
N ILE A 45 7.02 7.94 -9.39
CA ILE A 45 6.81 7.26 -8.10
C ILE A 45 8.05 7.40 -7.21
N ARG A 46 9.24 7.20 -7.77
CA ARG A 46 10.51 7.39 -7.03
C ARG A 46 10.64 8.81 -6.50
N GLY A 47 10.38 9.81 -7.34
CA GLY A 47 10.46 11.22 -6.98
C GLY A 47 9.51 11.61 -5.84
N GLN A 48 8.27 11.11 -5.86
CA GLN A 48 7.28 11.43 -4.83
C GLN A 48 7.48 10.64 -3.53
N THR A 49 7.92 9.38 -3.62
CA THR A 49 8.04 8.50 -2.44
C THR A 49 9.39 8.62 -1.73
N GLY A 50 10.42 9.15 -2.41
CA GLY A 50 11.80 9.19 -1.93
C GLY A 50 12.47 7.81 -1.83
N LEU A 51 11.87 6.78 -2.43
CA LEU A 51 12.46 5.44 -2.44
C LEU A 51 13.70 5.41 -3.34
N THR A 52 14.67 4.56 -3.00
CA THR A 52 15.74 4.21 -3.96
C THR A 52 15.18 3.29 -5.04
N TRP A 53 15.86 3.17 -6.18
CA TRP A 53 15.43 2.27 -7.27
C TRP A 53 15.26 0.83 -6.81
N GLY A 54 16.22 0.30 -6.04
CA GLY A 54 16.15 -1.06 -5.51
C GLY A 54 14.96 -1.25 -4.56
N ASN A 55 14.72 -0.28 -3.66
CA ASN A 55 13.58 -0.35 -2.75
C ASN A 55 12.26 -0.26 -3.52
N LEU A 56 12.11 0.71 -4.44
CA LEU A 56 10.93 0.84 -5.29
C LEU A 56 10.63 -0.47 -6.03
N SER A 57 11.63 -1.09 -6.66
CA SER A 57 11.45 -2.36 -7.36
C SER A 57 10.94 -3.45 -6.43
N VAL A 58 11.61 -3.67 -5.28
CA VAL A 58 11.24 -4.74 -4.34
C VAL A 58 9.84 -4.53 -3.77
N GLN A 59 9.46 -3.29 -3.42
CA GLN A 59 8.12 -3.03 -2.88
C GLN A 59 7.03 -3.13 -3.93
N ALA A 60 7.28 -2.59 -5.14
CA ALA A 60 6.33 -2.66 -6.25
C ALA A 60 6.08 -4.11 -6.68
N THR A 61 7.13 -4.93 -6.78
CA THR A 61 6.98 -6.37 -7.09
C THR A 61 6.13 -7.10 -6.06
N LYS A 62 6.33 -6.85 -4.75
CA LYS A 62 5.48 -7.46 -3.70
C LYS A 62 4.01 -7.01 -3.79
N LEU A 63 3.77 -5.76 -4.17
CA LEU A 63 2.42 -5.24 -4.40
C LEU A 63 1.79 -5.84 -5.67
N GLU A 64 2.59 -6.12 -6.69
CA GLU A 64 2.12 -6.78 -7.91
C GLU A 64 1.82 -8.27 -7.67
N GLU A 65 2.69 -8.98 -6.96
CA GLU A 65 2.52 -10.40 -6.60
C GLU A 65 1.28 -10.63 -5.71
N SER A 66 0.89 -9.62 -4.93
CA SER A 66 -0.36 -9.64 -4.13
C SER A 66 -1.59 -9.19 -4.93
N GLY A 67 -1.42 -8.79 -6.19
CA GLY A 67 -2.49 -8.33 -7.07
C GLY A 67 -3.01 -6.93 -6.72
N TYR A 68 -2.29 -6.14 -5.91
CA TYR A 68 -2.74 -4.79 -5.51
C TYR A 68 -2.35 -3.70 -6.51
N ILE A 69 -1.25 -3.90 -7.22
CA ILE A 69 -0.89 -3.04 -8.34
C ILE A 69 -0.70 -3.88 -9.59
N LYS A 70 -0.83 -3.24 -10.73
CA LYS A 70 -0.44 -3.77 -12.03
C LYS A 70 0.81 -3.02 -12.49
N ILE A 71 1.84 -3.73 -12.95
CA ILE A 71 3.02 -3.13 -13.57
C ILE A 71 3.03 -3.42 -15.07
N GLU A 72 3.15 -2.38 -15.89
CA GLU A 72 3.23 -2.50 -17.34
C GLU A 72 4.50 -1.86 -17.89
N LYS A 73 5.16 -2.54 -18.84
CA LYS A 73 6.26 -1.96 -19.60
C LYS A 73 5.70 -1.30 -20.86
N LYS A 74 5.68 0.02 -20.90
CA LYS A 74 5.34 0.82 -22.08
C LYS A 74 6.63 1.32 -22.74
N TYR A 75 6.55 1.76 -24.00
CA TYR A 75 7.66 2.41 -24.70
C TYR A 75 7.30 3.87 -25.00
N LYS A 76 8.15 4.81 -24.59
CA LYS A 76 8.02 6.23 -24.93
C LYS A 76 9.27 6.66 -25.67
N ARG A 77 9.13 7.02 -26.96
CA ARG A 77 10.26 7.46 -27.82
C ARG A 77 11.46 6.50 -27.78
N LYS A 78 11.19 5.20 -27.95
CA LYS A 78 12.18 4.09 -27.91
C LYS A 78 12.83 3.82 -26.55
N LYS A 79 12.39 4.48 -25.46
CA LYS A 79 12.84 4.16 -24.09
C LYS A 79 11.79 3.32 -23.37
N PRO A 80 12.18 2.21 -22.71
CA PRO A 80 11.26 1.44 -21.87
C PRO A 80 10.86 2.30 -20.67
N LEU A 81 9.57 2.26 -20.33
CA LEU A 81 8.96 2.97 -19.22
C LEU A 81 8.12 1.98 -18.43
N THR A 82 8.45 1.83 -17.15
CA THR A 82 7.66 1.01 -16.23
C THR A 82 6.57 1.88 -15.61
N ILE A 83 5.32 1.49 -15.83
CA ILE A 83 4.11 2.15 -15.33
C ILE A 83 3.50 1.26 -14.26
N ALA A 84 3.04 1.85 -13.16
CA ALA A 84 2.22 1.18 -12.16
C ALA A 84 0.87 1.88 -12.01
N SER A 85 -0.16 1.07 -11.76
CA SER A 85 -1.52 1.51 -11.41
C SER A 85 -2.10 0.60 -10.33
N LEU A 86 -3.06 1.10 -9.56
CA LEU A 86 -3.83 0.25 -8.66
C LEU A 86 -4.77 -0.65 -9.46
N THR A 87 -4.87 -1.91 -9.03
CA THR A 87 -5.97 -2.79 -9.45
C THR A 87 -7.24 -2.44 -8.68
N LYS A 88 -8.37 -3.03 -9.07
CA LYS A 88 -9.63 -2.92 -8.31
C LYS A 88 -9.46 -3.50 -6.91
N GLU A 89 -8.80 -4.65 -6.83
CA GLU A 89 -8.49 -5.36 -5.60
C GLU A 89 -7.58 -4.53 -4.69
N GLY A 90 -6.57 -3.86 -5.24
CA GLY A 90 -5.68 -2.97 -4.52
C GLY A 90 -6.36 -1.72 -3.98
N ARG A 91 -7.30 -1.11 -4.74
CA ARG A 91 -8.13 -0.01 -4.22
C ARG A 91 -8.95 -0.45 -3.02
N LEU A 92 -9.66 -1.57 -3.13
CA LEU A 92 -10.48 -2.11 -2.04
C LEU A 92 -9.62 -2.51 -0.82
N ALA A 93 -8.46 -3.10 -1.05
CA ALA A 93 -7.51 -3.46 0.01
C ALA A 93 -7.01 -2.21 0.76
N PHE A 94 -6.70 -1.12 0.03
CA PHE A 94 -6.24 0.11 0.66
C PHE A 94 -7.35 0.84 1.43
N GLU A 95 -8.58 0.86 0.91
CA GLU A 95 -9.75 1.37 1.64
C GLU A 95 -9.98 0.60 2.94
N LYS A 96 -9.94 -0.74 2.87
CA LYS A 96 -10.04 -1.61 4.05
C LYS A 96 -8.91 -1.33 5.04
N TYR A 97 -7.66 -1.24 4.57
CA TYR A 97 -6.51 -0.92 5.40
C TYR A 97 -6.68 0.42 6.13
N ARG A 98 -7.12 1.47 5.43
CA ARG A 98 -7.39 2.79 6.04
C ARG A 98 -8.42 2.69 7.16
N LYS A 99 -9.50 1.95 6.94
CA LYS A 99 -10.53 1.71 7.96
C LYS A 99 -9.96 0.95 9.17
N GLN A 100 -9.22 -0.14 8.93
CA GLN A 100 -8.57 -0.90 10.00
C GLN A 100 -7.61 -0.04 10.83
N MET A 101 -6.82 0.81 10.18
CA MET A 101 -5.92 1.74 10.86
C MET A 101 -6.69 2.79 11.67
N GLN A 102 -7.79 3.33 11.14
CA GLN A 102 -8.65 4.25 11.87
C GLN A 102 -9.25 3.59 13.13
N ASP A 103 -9.78 2.38 12.99
CA ASP A 103 -10.36 1.61 14.10
C ASP A 103 -9.33 1.28 15.20
N VAL A 104 -8.05 1.11 14.84
CA VAL A 104 -6.96 0.82 15.78
C VAL A 104 -6.40 2.08 16.45
N LEU A 105 -6.34 3.19 15.72
CA LEU A 105 -5.71 4.44 16.15
C LEU A 105 -6.66 5.37 16.88
N ASN A 106 -7.96 5.34 16.59
CA ASN A 106 -8.95 6.08 17.35
C ASN A 106 -8.94 5.54 18.79
N GLN A 107 -8.59 6.43 19.71
CA GLN A 107 -8.86 6.29 21.13
C GLN A 107 -10.00 7.27 21.39
N ASP A 108 -11.12 6.79 21.91
CA ASP A 108 -12.23 7.68 22.28
C ASP A 108 -11.76 8.85 23.16
#